data_AF-A0A419ZST6-F1
#
_entry.id   AF-A0A419ZST6-F1
#
_cell.length_a   1.000
_cell.length_b   1.000
_cell.length_c   1.000
_cell.angle_alpha   90.00
_cell.angle_beta   90.00
_cell.angle_gamma   90.00
#
_symmetry.space_group_name_H-M   'P 1'
#
loop_
_entity.id
_entity.type
_entity.pdbx_description
1 polymer ?
#
loop_
_entity_poly.entity_id
_entity_poly.type
_entity_poly.pdbx_seq_one_letter_code
_entity_poly.pdbx_strand_id
1 'polypeptide(L)'
;MDLDQYLSAPDALTISQLRKRMEELGYPIKSNAQLRQWRHKYSGRLPSPENCVGLEKATDGKVRREDSRPEDWWKIWPELNGSAESQVESARSVDDAQPPTGGRSERRAKGKASRRISKEGV
;
A
#
# COMPACT_ATOMS: atom_id res chain seq x y z
N MET A 1 -15.09 12.00 -1.03
CA MET A 1 -15.38 12.74 -2.28
C MET A 1 -16.25 11.83 -3.14
N ASP A 2 -17.51 12.20 -3.33
CA ASP A 2 -18.43 11.42 -4.15
C ASP A 2 -18.12 11.51 -5.66
N LEU A 3 -18.67 10.55 -6.41
CA LEU A 3 -18.55 10.47 -7.86
C LEU A 3 -19.06 11.74 -8.58
N ASP A 4 -20.13 12.36 -8.09
CA ASP A 4 -20.66 13.62 -8.64
C ASP A 4 -19.67 14.78 -8.48
N GLN A 5 -19.08 14.89 -7.29
CA GLN A 5 -18.09 15.92 -6.99
C GLN A 5 -16.81 15.69 -7.79
N TYR A 6 -16.38 14.43 -7.96
CA TYR A 6 -15.26 14.07 -8.82
C TYR A 6 -15.53 14.48 -10.27
N LEU A 7 -16.63 14.02 -10.89
CA LEU A 7 -16.95 14.32 -12.28
C LEU A 7 -17.18 15.81 -12.58
N SER A 8 -17.40 16.63 -11.54
CA SER A 8 -17.54 18.09 -11.65
C SER A 8 -16.21 18.84 -11.49
N ALA A 9 -15.12 18.15 -11.13
CA ALA A 9 -13.79 18.75 -11.00
C ALA A 9 -13.12 18.93 -12.38
N PRO A 10 -12.30 19.98 -12.58
CA PRO A 10 -11.66 20.27 -13.86
C PRO A 10 -10.63 19.22 -14.29
N ASP A 11 -9.99 18.55 -13.33
CA ASP A 11 -8.99 17.48 -13.54
C ASP A 11 -9.60 16.07 -13.55
N ALA A 12 -10.92 15.96 -13.62
CA ALA A 12 -11.59 14.68 -13.59
C ALA A 12 -11.73 14.05 -14.97
N LEU A 13 -11.69 12.72 -14.99
CA LEU A 13 -12.03 11.94 -16.17
C LEU A 13 -13.49 12.18 -16.54
N THR A 14 -13.76 12.36 -17.83
CA THR A 14 -15.14 12.37 -18.34
C THR A 14 -15.79 11.00 -18.16
N ILE A 15 -17.13 10.92 -18.19
CA ILE A 15 -17.88 9.67 -18.04
C ILE A 15 -17.39 8.58 -19.03
N SER A 16 -17.15 8.96 -20.28
CA SER A 16 -16.67 8.03 -21.32
C SER A 16 -15.27 7.51 -21.03
N GLN A 17 -14.37 8.37 -20.52
CA GLN A 17 -13.01 8.00 -20.15
C GLN A 17 -13.02 7.11 -18.90
N LEU A 18 -13.81 7.46 -17.90
CA LEU A 18 -13.98 6.65 -16.68
C LEU A 18 -14.50 5.26 -17.02
N ARG A 19 -15.50 5.15 -17.92
CA ARG A 19 -16.00 3.87 -18.42
C ARG A 19 -14.88 3.04 -19.05
N LYS A 20 -14.10 3.65 -19.97
CA LYS A 20 -13.01 2.96 -20.65
C LYS A 20 -11.96 2.47 -19.65
N ARG A 21 -11.61 3.32 -18.68
CA ARG A 21 -10.64 2.97 -17.63
C ARG A 21 -11.10 1.80 -16.77
N MET A 22 -12.39 1.76 -16.42
CA MET A 22 -12.97 0.65 -15.67
C MET A 22 -12.99 -0.64 -16.50
N GLU A 23 -13.29 -0.56 -17.80
CA GLU A 23 -13.23 -1.69 -18.72
C GLU A 23 -11.80 -2.26 -18.84
N GLU A 24 -10.79 -1.38 -18.95
CA GLU A 24 -9.37 -1.77 -18.94
C GLU A 24 -8.94 -2.47 -17.63
N LEU A 25 -9.55 -2.11 -16.51
CA LEU A 25 -9.32 -2.73 -15.21
C LEU A 25 -10.11 -4.04 -14.99
N GLY A 26 -10.93 -4.45 -15.97
CA GLY A 26 -11.74 -5.67 -15.88
C GLY A 26 -13.11 -5.49 -15.20
N TYR A 27 -13.59 -4.25 -15.06
CA TYR A 27 -14.91 -3.92 -14.50
C TYR A 27 -15.83 -3.39 -15.62
N PRO A 28 -16.45 -4.27 -16.42
CA PRO A 28 -17.23 -3.86 -17.59
C PRO A 28 -18.51 -3.13 -17.17
N ILE A 29 -18.65 -1.89 -17.65
CA ILE A 29 -19.88 -1.11 -17.50
C ILE A 29 -20.68 -1.15 -18.80
N LYS A 30 -21.94 -1.57 -18.70
CA LYS A 30 -22.84 -1.74 -19.85
C LYS A 30 -23.04 -0.45 -20.66
N SER A 31 -23.13 0.70 -20.00
CA SER A 31 -23.40 1.98 -20.67
C SER A 31 -22.96 3.19 -19.85
N ASN A 32 -22.62 4.30 -20.53
CA ASN A 32 -22.40 5.60 -19.90
C ASN A 32 -23.60 6.09 -19.08
N ALA A 33 -24.82 5.69 -19.46
CA ALA A 33 -26.02 5.99 -18.69
C ALA A 33 -25.98 5.38 -17.28
N GLN A 34 -25.32 4.23 -17.11
CA GLN A 34 -25.19 3.57 -15.82
C GLN A 34 -24.32 4.40 -14.85
N LEU A 35 -23.22 4.98 -15.33
CA LEU A 35 -22.41 5.92 -14.57
C LEU A 35 -23.19 7.19 -14.19
N ARG A 36 -24.02 7.71 -15.10
CA ARG A 36 -24.90 8.87 -14.80
C ARG A 36 -25.95 8.54 -13.74
N GLN A 37 -26.48 7.32 -13.74
CA GLN A 37 -27.41 6.86 -12.71
C GLN A 37 -26.74 6.80 -11.33
N TRP A 38 -25.51 6.28 -11.27
CA TRP A 38 -24.72 6.25 -10.03
C TRP A 38 -24.35 7.65 -9.54
N ARG A 39 -23.99 8.55 -10.46
CA ARG A 39 -23.68 9.96 -10.16
C ARG A 39 -24.80 10.64 -9.36
N HIS A 40 -26.05 10.52 -9.82
CA HIS A 40 -27.19 11.15 -9.16
C HIS A 40 -27.87 10.28 -8.10
N LYS A 41 -27.28 9.11 -7.77
CA LYS A 41 -27.90 8.08 -6.90
C LYS A 41 -29.38 7.87 -7.25
N TYR A 42 -29.70 7.86 -8.56
CA TYR A 42 -31.07 7.95 -9.05
C TYR A 42 -31.89 6.76 -8.54
N SER A 43 -32.96 7.04 -7.78
CA SER A 43 -33.79 6.03 -7.09
C SER A 43 -33.02 5.09 -6.15
N GLY A 44 -31.93 5.56 -5.53
CA GLY A 44 -31.12 4.72 -4.63
C GLY A 44 -30.30 3.64 -5.36
N ARG A 45 -30.11 3.78 -6.68
CA ARG A 45 -29.24 2.87 -7.43
C ARG A 45 -27.77 3.12 -7.09
N LEU A 46 -27.20 2.16 -6.37
CA LEU A 46 -25.79 2.14 -6.03
C LEU A 46 -25.02 1.18 -6.95
N PRO A 47 -23.75 1.47 -7.27
CA PRO A 47 -22.89 0.51 -7.95
C PRO A 47 -22.71 -0.76 -7.11
N SER A 48 -22.58 -1.91 -7.78
CA SER A 48 -22.20 -3.18 -7.13
C SER A 48 -20.85 -3.05 -6.40
N PRO A 49 -20.56 -3.92 -5.42
CA PRO A 49 -19.29 -3.89 -4.68
C PRO A 49 -18.06 -3.86 -5.58
N GLU A 50 -18.04 -4.71 -6.61
CA GLU A 50 -16.95 -4.81 -7.57
C GLU A 50 -16.76 -3.49 -8.35
N ASN A 51 -17.87 -2.87 -8.76
CA ASN A 51 -17.84 -1.59 -9.48
C ASN A 51 -17.34 -0.45 -8.59
N CYS A 52 -17.60 -0.48 -7.27
CA CYS A 52 -17.04 0.51 -6.33
C CYS A 52 -15.51 0.39 -6.26
N VAL A 53 -14.98 -0.83 -6.20
CA VAL A 53 -13.52 -1.07 -6.24
C VAL A 53 -12.95 -0.61 -7.58
N GLY A 54 -13.64 -0.88 -8.69
CA GLY A 54 -13.26 -0.41 -10.02
C GLY A 54 -13.23 1.11 -10.12
N LEU A 55 -14.23 1.81 -9.56
CA LEU A 55 -14.27 3.27 -9.49
C LEU A 55 -13.11 3.85 -8.68
N GLU A 56 -12.83 3.28 -7.51
CA GLU A 56 -11.69 3.70 -6.68
C GLU A 56 -10.37 3.56 -7.44
N LYS A 57 -10.12 2.42 -8.08
CA LYS A 57 -8.92 2.20 -8.89
C LYS A 57 -8.86 3.10 -10.13
N ALA A 58 -9.98 3.32 -10.80
CA ALA A 58 -10.04 4.14 -12.01
C ALA A 58 -9.88 5.64 -11.73
N THR A 59 -10.17 6.08 -10.50
CA THR A 59 -10.03 7.47 -10.06
C THR A 59 -8.80 7.70 -9.17
N ASP A 60 -7.86 6.74 -9.13
CA ASP A 60 -6.65 6.78 -8.31
C ASP A 60 -6.94 7.05 -6.82
N GLY A 61 -8.02 6.47 -6.29
CA GLY A 61 -8.44 6.62 -4.90
C GLY A 61 -9.14 7.93 -4.56
N LYS A 62 -9.44 8.79 -5.55
CA LYS A 62 -10.20 10.03 -5.32
C LYS A 62 -11.64 9.73 -4.89
N VAL A 63 -12.27 8.72 -5.49
CA VAL A 63 -13.60 8.23 -5.08
C VAL A 63 -13.43 6.97 -4.24
N ARG A 64 -13.75 7.04 -2.95
CA ARG A 64 -13.65 5.88 -2.04
C ARG A 64 -14.89 5.00 -2.14
N ARG A 65 -14.73 3.72 -1.78
CA ARG A 65 -15.85 2.76 -1.66
C ARG A 65 -16.90 3.22 -0.62
N GLU A 66 -16.48 3.88 0.44
CA GLU A 66 -17.33 4.44 1.51
C GLU A 66 -18.26 5.55 0.99
N ASP A 67 -17.74 6.50 0.21
CA ASP A 67 -18.53 7.55 -0.45
C ASP A 67 -19.54 6.97 -1.45
N SER A 68 -19.14 5.89 -2.14
CA SER A 68 -20.01 5.26 -3.14
C SER A 68 -21.22 4.57 -2.51
N ARG A 69 -21.12 4.06 -1.28
CA ARG A 69 -22.19 3.31 -0.58
C ARG A 69 -22.19 3.58 0.92
N PRO A 70 -22.57 4.79 1.37
CA PRO A 70 -22.50 5.18 2.78
C PRO A 70 -23.37 4.30 3.71
N GLU A 71 -24.43 3.69 3.19
CA GLU A 71 -25.41 2.94 3.98
C GLU A 71 -25.03 1.47 4.26
N ASP A 72 -24.25 0.84 3.40
CA ASP A 72 -23.98 -0.61 3.49
C ASP A 72 -22.49 -0.99 3.34
N TRP A 73 -21.57 -0.02 3.20
CA TRP A 73 -20.14 -0.31 3.00
C TRP A 73 -19.54 -1.15 4.13
N TRP A 74 -19.93 -0.88 5.39
CA TRP A 74 -19.45 -1.58 6.59
C TRP A 74 -19.91 -3.04 6.67
N LYS A 75 -21.02 -3.40 6.00
CA LYS A 75 -21.46 -4.79 5.89
C LYS A 75 -20.66 -5.59 4.87
N ILE A 76 -20.12 -4.91 3.85
CA ILE A 76 -19.50 -5.54 2.68
C ILE A 76 -17.98 -5.55 2.81
N TRP A 77 -17.41 -4.48 3.37
CA TRP A 77 -15.99 -4.34 3.69
C TRP A 77 -15.83 -3.99 5.16
N PRO A 78 -16.10 -4.93 6.08
CA PRO A 78 -15.93 -4.69 7.52
C PRO A 78 -14.48 -4.34 7.88
N GLU A 79 -13.51 -4.79 7.09
CA GLU A 79 -12.08 -4.46 7.20
C GLU A 79 -11.78 -2.95 7.15
N LEU A 80 -12.62 -2.16 6.45
CA LEU A 80 -12.46 -0.70 6.39
C LEU A 80 -12.95 -0.02 7.67
N ASN A 81 -13.88 -0.62 8.40
CA ASN A 81 -14.48 -0.04 9.60
C ASN A 81 -13.56 -0.15 10.84
N GLY A 82 -12.56 -1.03 10.80
CA GLY A 82 -11.65 -1.33 11.92
C GLY A 82 -10.19 -0.95 11.70
N SER A 83 -9.87 -0.15 10.67
CA SER A 83 -8.50 0.29 10.38
C SER A 83 -8.00 1.36 11.37
N ALA A 84 -7.93 1.01 12.65
CA ALA A 84 -7.24 1.76 13.69
C ALA A 84 -6.32 0.88 14.58
N GLU A 85 -6.40 -0.45 14.50
CA GLU A 85 -5.58 -1.34 15.34
C GLU A 85 -4.62 -2.20 14.51
N SER A 86 -3.51 -1.61 14.04
CA SER A 86 -2.21 -2.29 13.80
C SER A 86 -1.09 -1.33 13.40
N GLN A 87 -1.11 -0.09 13.92
CA GLN A 87 0.09 0.75 14.03
C GLN A 87 0.82 0.47 15.35
N VAL A 88 0.73 -0.76 15.85
CA VAL A 88 1.49 -1.28 16.97
C VAL A 88 2.28 -2.47 16.42
N GLU A 89 3.58 -2.57 16.72
CA GLU A 89 4.48 -3.70 16.36
C GLU A 89 5.36 -3.62 15.09
N SER A 90 5.81 -2.45 14.62
CA SER A 90 7.02 -2.41 13.77
C SER A 90 8.04 -1.29 14.05
N ALA A 91 7.82 -0.48 15.08
CA ALA A 91 8.84 0.47 15.56
C ALA A 91 9.45 0.08 16.93
N ARG A 92 9.27 -1.17 17.36
CA ARG A 92 9.94 -1.75 18.54
C ARG A 92 10.47 -3.13 18.21
N SER A 93 11.63 -3.22 17.55
CA SER A 93 12.61 -4.25 17.90
C SER A 93 14.00 -3.93 17.35
N VAL A 94 14.90 -3.61 18.28
CA VAL A 94 16.37 -3.63 18.20
C VAL A 94 17.01 -2.59 17.28
N ASP A 95 17.07 -1.36 17.79
CA ASP A 95 18.16 -0.44 17.43
C ASP A 95 19.46 -0.94 18.08
N ASP A 96 20.50 -0.91 17.26
CA ASP A 96 21.85 -1.41 17.42
C ASP A 96 22.64 -0.59 18.46
N ALA A 97 22.58 -0.98 19.74
CA ALA A 97 23.47 -0.42 20.76
C ALA A 97 24.52 -1.46 21.16
N GLN A 98 25.68 -1.37 20.51
CA GLN A 98 26.93 -2.07 20.83
C GLN A 98 27.17 -2.20 22.35
N PRO A 99 27.59 -3.36 22.88
CA PRO A 99 28.10 -3.41 24.25
C PRO A 99 29.45 -2.68 24.33
N PRO A 100 29.67 -1.80 25.33
CA PRO A 100 30.97 -1.19 25.56
C PRO A 100 31.85 -2.17 26.32
N THR A 101 32.53 -3.08 25.62
CA THR A 101 33.59 -3.88 26.25
C THR A 101 34.94 -3.19 26.06
N GLY A 102 35.20 -2.23 26.96
CA GLY A 102 36.56 -1.85 27.31
C GLY A 102 37.33 -3.10 27.79
N GLY A 103 38.42 -3.42 27.11
CA GLY A 103 39.10 -4.71 27.27
C GLY A 103 40.59 -4.72 26.91
N ARG A 104 41.34 -3.77 27.48
CA ARG A 104 42.75 -3.91 27.90
C ARG A 104 43.86 -3.88 26.83
N SER A 105 44.54 -2.75 26.82
CA SER A 105 45.89 -2.53 26.33
C SER A 105 46.93 -3.47 26.95
N GLU A 106 47.83 -3.96 26.09
CA GLU A 106 49.27 -4.06 26.28
C GLU A 106 49.83 -4.81 27.50
N ARG A 107 50.37 -6.03 27.28
CA ARG A 107 51.58 -6.53 27.97
C ARG A 107 52.41 -7.50 27.11
N ARG A 108 53.46 -6.95 26.49
CA ARG A 108 54.87 -7.43 26.45
C ARG A 108 55.15 -8.84 27.01
N ALA A 109 55.70 -9.74 26.18
CA ALA A 109 56.71 -10.73 26.60
C ALA A 109 57.50 -11.32 25.42
N LYS A 110 58.82 -11.29 25.59
CA LYS A 110 59.93 -11.78 24.76
C LYS A 110 59.95 -13.32 24.70
N GLY A 111 60.25 -13.94 23.56
CA GLY A 111 60.47 -15.39 23.48
C GLY A 111 61.12 -15.83 22.17
N LYS A 112 62.32 -16.39 22.28
CA LYS A 112 63.25 -16.75 21.20
C LYS A 112 62.78 -17.97 20.40
N ALA A 113 63.14 -18.04 19.12
CA ALA A 113 63.43 -19.32 18.47
C ALA A 113 64.40 -19.13 17.30
N SER A 114 65.66 -19.44 17.58
CA SER A 114 66.72 -19.62 16.59
C SER A 114 66.48 -20.90 15.76
N ARG A 115 66.77 -20.78 14.46
CA ARG A 115 67.56 -21.71 13.62
C ARG A 115 67.12 -23.19 13.52
N ARG A 116 66.89 -23.63 12.27
CA ARG A 116 67.34 -24.89 11.61
C ARG A 116 66.81 -24.84 10.16
N ILE A 117 67.61 -24.55 9.14
CA ILE A 117 68.47 -25.43 8.33
C ILE A 117 67.81 -26.74 7.86
N SER A 118 67.60 -26.84 6.54
CA SER A 118 67.76 -28.00 5.64
C SER A 118 66.98 -27.71 4.34
N LYS A 119 67.65 -27.54 3.17
CA LYS A 119 68.05 -28.61 2.20
C LYS A 119 66.80 -29.16 1.48
N GLU A 120 66.67 -29.30 0.16
CA GLU A 120 67.58 -29.42 -1.00
C GLU A 120 66.77 -29.35 -2.32
N GLY A 121 67.48 -29.16 -3.45
CA GLY A 121 67.17 -29.73 -4.79
C GLY A 121 66.26 -28.89 -5.69
N VAL A 122 66.54 -28.68 -6.98
CA VAL A 122 67.53 -29.23 -7.92
C VAL A 122 67.72 -28.21 -9.06
#